data_AF-A0A959RXH6-F1
#
_entry.id   AF-A0A959RXH6-F1
#
_cell.length_a   1.000
_cell.length_b   1.000
_cell.length_c   1.000
_cell.angle_alpha   90.00
_cell.angle_beta   90.00
_cell.angle_gamma   90.00
#
_symmetry.space_group_name_H-M   'P 1'
#
loop_
_entity.id
_entity.type
_entity.pdbx_description
1 polymer ?
#
loop_
_entity_poly.entity_id
_entity_poly.type
_entity_poly.pdbx_seq_one_letter_code
_entity_poly.pdbx_strand_id
1 'polypeptide(L)'
;MDNTIKIGIIICDRYKNCAGGKCLKAMKQREGAFDIYAGKEIELVGYTSCGGCPGGNIEYAPEEMIKNGAQVIHLATGFVVGYPPCPYINSFKNTIKVKYGADVIVGTHPIPQKYFNIHKELN
;
A
#
# COMPACT_ATOMS: atom_id res chain seq x y z
N MET A 1 8.92 -21.94 -14.50
CA MET A 1 8.29 -20.62 -14.74
C MET A 1 8.10 -20.01 -13.38
N ASP A 2 8.82 -18.93 -13.07
CA ASP A 2 8.74 -18.29 -11.76
C ASP A 2 7.31 -17.80 -11.52
N ASN A 3 6.66 -18.39 -10.50
CA ASN A 3 5.28 -18.12 -10.13
C ASN A 3 5.19 -16.98 -9.10
N THR A 4 6.20 -16.10 -9.11
CA THR A 4 6.43 -15.05 -8.10
C THR A 4 5.63 -13.82 -8.45
N ILE A 5 4.78 -13.39 -7.51
CA ILE A 5 3.97 -12.18 -7.68
C ILE A 5 4.81 -10.97 -7.28
N LYS A 6 5.02 -10.05 -8.21
CA LYS A 6 5.76 -8.81 -7.95
C LYS A 6 4.83 -7.73 -7.45
N ILE A 7 5.19 -7.12 -6.32
CA ILE A 7 4.38 -6.09 -5.67
C ILE A 7 5.17 -4.80 -5.43
N GLY A 8 4.46 -3.67 -5.46
CA GLY A 8 4.95 -2.38 -4.98
C GLY A 8 4.24 -1.97 -3.70
N ILE A 9 4.88 -1.19 -2.83
CA ILE A 9 4.27 -0.60 -1.65
C ILE A 9 4.44 0.92 -1.68
N ILE A 10 3.33 1.65 -1.58
CA ILE A 10 3.32 3.09 -1.36
C ILE A 10 2.84 3.33 0.08
N ILE A 11 3.50 4.23 0.81
CA ILE A 11 3.09 4.67 2.15
C ILE A 11 2.59 6.11 2.13
N CYS A 12 1.75 6.49 3.11
CA CYS A 12 1.41 7.91 3.28
C CYS A 12 2.66 8.71 3.68
N ASP A 13 2.86 9.87 3.08
CA ASP A 13 4.03 10.72 3.34
C ASP A 13 4.09 11.28 4.76
N ARG A 14 2.94 11.31 5.47
CA ARG A 14 2.89 11.51 6.94
C ARG A 14 3.87 10.58 7.68
N TYR A 15 4.12 9.39 7.12
CA TYR A 15 5.01 8.37 7.66
C TYR A 15 6.27 8.18 6.79
N LYS A 16 6.73 9.18 6.04
CA LYS A 16 7.91 9.06 5.14
C LYS A 16 9.19 8.57 5.84
N ASN A 17 9.34 8.85 7.14
CA ASN A 17 10.47 8.38 7.95
C ASN A 17 10.25 6.96 8.53
N CYS A 18 9.17 6.26 8.14
CA CYS A 18 8.89 4.90 8.58
C CYS A 18 9.85 3.91 7.93
N ALA A 19 10.54 3.11 8.75
CA ALA A 19 11.45 2.06 8.27
C ALA A 19 10.77 0.89 7.54
N GLY A 20 9.44 0.87 7.44
CA GLY A 20 8.69 -0.17 6.72
C GLY A 20 8.66 -1.56 7.38
N GLY A 21 9.33 -1.75 8.53
CA GLY A 21 9.51 -3.06 9.16
C GLY A 21 8.22 -3.86 9.38
N LYS A 22 7.10 -3.21 9.77
CA LYS A 22 5.81 -3.90 9.91
C LYS A 22 5.23 -4.36 8.57
N CYS A 23 5.35 -3.55 7.52
CA CYS A 23 4.93 -3.92 6.17
C CYS A 23 5.73 -5.13 5.67
N LEU A 24 7.06 -5.10 5.81
CA LEU A 24 7.96 -6.17 5.36
C LEU A 24 7.76 -7.46 6.17
N LYS A 25 7.56 -7.35 7.49
CA LYS A 25 7.24 -8.49 8.34
C LYS A 25 5.91 -9.13 7.93
N ALA A 26 4.84 -8.34 7.76
CA ALA A 26 3.53 -8.83 7.32
C ALA A 26 3.59 -9.45 5.91
N MET A 27 4.36 -8.85 5.00
CA MET A 27 4.65 -9.40 3.68
C MET A 27 5.26 -10.80 3.83
N LYS A 28 6.35 -10.94 4.60
CA LYS A 28 7.02 -12.23 4.84
C LYS A 28 6.10 -13.28 5.48
N GLN A 29 5.26 -12.87 6.43
CA GLN A 29 4.38 -13.76 7.19
C GLN A 29 3.01 -14.01 6.53
N ARG A 30 2.70 -13.32 5.42
CA ARG A 30 1.39 -13.36 4.74
C ARG A 30 0.24 -12.97 5.67
N GLU A 31 0.45 -11.89 6.43
CA GLU A 31 -0.55 -11.37 7.38
C GLU A 31 -1.23 -10.10 6.85
N GLY A 32 -2.41 -9.80 7.36
CA GLY A 32 -3.15 -8.60 6.97
C GLY A 32 -3.55 -8.67 5.49
N ALA A 33 -3.26 -7.61 4.75
CA ALA A 33 -3.61 -7.54 3.32
C ALA A 33 -2.79 -8.50 2.43
N PHE A 34 -1.78 -9.18 2.99
CA PHE A 34 -0.96 -10.16 2.28
C PHE A 34 -1.47 -11.61 2.39
N ASP A 35 -2.56 -11.85 3.13
CA ASP A 35 -3.17 -13.19 3.30
C ASP A 35 -3.66 -13.78 1.96
N ILE A 36 -4.09 -12.93 1.03
CA ILE A 36 -4.47 -13.28 -0.35
C ILE A 36 -3.35 -13.96 -1.16
N TYR A 37 -2.11 -13.85 -0.70
CA TYR A 37 -0.93 -14.47 -1.31
C TYR A 37 -0.49 -15.75 -0.58
N ALA A 38 -1.35 -16.34 0.25
CA ALA A 38 -1.08 -17.62 0.90
C ALA A 38 -0.67 -18.69 -0.13
N GLY A 39 0.44 -19.38 0.15
CA GLY A 39 1.00 -20.41 -0.74
C GLY A 39 1.67 -19.88 -2.02
N LYS A 40 1.80 -18.55 -2.19
CA LYS A 40 2.46 -17.93 -3.34
C LYS A 40 3.73 -17.19 -2.92
N GLU A 41 4.74 -17.20 -3.78
CA GLU A 41 5.92 -16.35 -3.61
C GLU A 41 5.59 -14.91 -4.00
N ILE A 42 6.14 -13.95 -3.25
CA ILE A 42 5.97 -12.52 -3.53
C ILE A 42 7.32 -11.82 -3.44
N GLU A 43 7.55 -10.88 -4.36
CA GLU A 43 8.77 -10.08 -4.45
C GLU A 43 8.41 -8.59 -4.38
N LEU A 44 9.16 -7.82 -3.61
CA LEU A 44 8.97 -6.37 -3.52
C LEU A 44 9.86 -5.68 -4.55
N VAL A 45 9.25 -4.99 -5.51
CA VAL A 45 9.97 -4.31 -6.60
C VAL A 45 9.96 -2.79 -6.49
N GLY A 46 9.35 -2.25 -5.43
CA GLY A 46 9.38 -0.83 -5.13
C GLY A 46 8.75 -0.50 -3.77
N TYR A 47 9.32 0.50 -3.09
CA TYR A 47 8.82 1.01 -1.83
C TYR A 47 9.04 2.52 -1.76
N THR A 48 7.98 3.32 -1.59
CA THR A 48 8.10 4.79 -1.51
C THR A 48 6.92 5.44 -0.79
N SER A 49 6.95 6.75 -0.58
CA SER A 49 5.80 7.51 -0.07
C SER A 49 4.93 8.06 -1.21
N CYS A 50 3.72 8.53 -0.89
CA CYS A 50 2.85 9.23 -1.86
C CYS A 50 3.34 10.63 -2.25
N GLY A 51 4.42 11.14 -1.66
CA GLY A 51 4.97 12.46 -1.98
C GLY A 51 4.16 13.66 -1.44
N GLY A 52 3.53 13.51 -0.27
CA GLY A 52 2.74 14.56 0.38
C GLY A 52 1.29 14.59 -0.09
N CYS A 53 0.46 15.46 0.49
CA CYS A 53 -0.89 15.75 -0.04
C CYS A 53 -0.74 16.84 -1.11
N PRO A 54 -1.27 16.66 -2.34
CA PRO A 54 -2.34 15.76 -2.75
C PRO A 54 -1.88 14.43 -3.38
N GLY A 55 -0.64 13.98 -3.19
CA GLY A 55 -0.15 12.69 -3.66
C GLY A 55 0.77 12.77 -4.87
N GLY A 56 1.71 13.73 -4.92
CA GLY A 56 2.53 13.98 -6.10
C GLY A 56 3.29 12.75 -6.64
N ASN A 57 3.69 11.82 -5.77
CA ASN A 57 4.41 10.62 -6.19
C ASN A 57 3.49 9.53 -6.76
N ILE A 58 2.16 9.64 -6.59
CA ILE A 58 1.17 8.72 -7.19
C ILE A 58 1.17 8.85 -8.73
N GLU A 59 1.65 9.96 -9.27
CA GLU A 59 1.70 10.22 -10.72
C GLU A 59 2.92 9.59 -11.41
N TYR A 60 3.93 9.16 -10.66
CA TYR A 60 5.19 8.65 -11.20
C TYR A 60 5.54 7.27 -10.66
N ALA A 61 5.49 7.07 -9.33
CA ALA A 61 5.93 5.84 -8.68
C ALA A 61 5.24 4.56 -9.21
N PRO A 62 3.92 4.56 -9.49
CA PRO A 62 3.28 3.37 -10.06
C PRO A 62 3.86 2.96 -11.41
N GLU A 63 4.18 3.93 -12.27
CA GLU A 63 4.75 3.66 -13.59
C GLU A 63 6.14 3.02 -13.48
N GLU A 64 6.99 3.54 -12.59
CA GLU A 64 8.31 2.97 -12.32
C GLU A 64 8.18 1.55 -11.75
N MET A 65 7.29 1.33 -10.76
CA MET A 65 7.06 0.01 -10.18
C MET A 65 6.59 -1.01 -11.22
N ILE A 66 5.70 -0.61 -12.14
CA ILE A 66 5.21 -1.48 -13.21
C ILE A 66 6.32 -1.79 -14.21
N LYS A 67 7.19 -0.83 -14.56
CA LYS A 67 8.39 -1.08 -15.38
C LYS A 67 9.33 -2.08 -14.72
N ASN A 68 9.41 -2.10 -13.39
CA ASN A 68 10.15 -3.11 -12.60
C ASN A 68 9.39 -4.46 -12.47
N GLY A 69 8.19 -4.55 -13.05
CA GLY A 69 7.38 -5.76 -13.11
C GLY A 69 6.28 -5.86 -12.05
N ALA A 70 5.97 -4.80 -11.30
CA ALA A 70 4.90 -4.83 -10.31
C ALA A 70 3.55 -5.18 -10.96
N GLN A 71 2.89 -6.19 -10.42
CA GLN A 71 1.55 -6.63 -10.82
C GLN A 71 0.48 -6.02 -9.89
N VAL A 72 0.84 -5.80 -8.62
CA VAL A 72 -0.07 -5.23 -7.61
C VAL A 72 0.65 -4.14 -6.83
N ILE A 73 -0.04 -3.03 -6.56
CA ILE A 73 0.44 -1.95 -5.71
C ILE A 73 -0.37 -1.90 -4.42
N HIS A 74 0.31 -2.02 -3.29
CA HIS A 74 -0.29 -1.83 -1.96
C HIS A 74 -0.20 -0.37 -1.55
N LEU A 75 -1.36 0.25 -1.27
CA LEU A 75 -1.43 1.48 -0.49
C LEU A 75 -1.41 1.09 0.99
N ALA A 76 -0.28 1.28 1.65
CA ALA A 76 -0.03 0.73 2.98
C ALA A 76 -1.03 1.15 4.06
N THR A 77 -1.05 0.39 5.16
CA THR A 77 -1.92 0.64 6.31
C THR A 77 -1.86 2.08 6.83
N GLY A 78 -0.72 2.77 6.65
CA GLY A 78 -0.54 4.20 6.94
C GLY A 78 -1.56 5.15 6.27
N PHE A 79 -2.23 4.75 5.19
CA PHE A 79 -3.29 5.58 4.59
C PHE A 79 -4.62 5.50 5.33
N VAL A 80 -4.88 4.39 6.04
CA VAL A 80 -6.15 4.17 6.77
C VAL A 80 -6.02 4.45 8.27
N VAL A 81 -4.79 4.40 8.80
CA VAL A 81 -4.52 4.75 10.20
C VAL A 81 -4.17 6.23 10.37
N GLY A 82 -4.69 6.82 11.45
CA GLY A 82 -4.56 8.24 11.78
C GLY A 82 -5.87 9.00 11.65
N TYR A 83 -5.99 10.13 12.34
CA TYR A 83 -7.24 10.88 12.48
C TYR A 83 -7.07 12.27 11.84
N PRO A 84 -7.62 12.54 10.65
CA PRO A 84 -8.41 11.63 9.81
C PRO A 84 -7.53 10.66 8.99
N PRO A 85 -8.15 9.57 8.45
CA PRO A 85 -7.59 8.77 7.37
C PRO A 85 -7.25 9.62 6.14
N CYS A 86 -6.47 9.08 5.21
CA CYS A 86 -6.15 9.78 3.98
C CYS A 86 -7.44 10.03 3.15
N PRO A 87 -7.79 11.29 2.86
CA PRO A 87 -8.99 11.60 2.10
C PRO A 87 -8.88 11.23 0.61
N TYR A 88 -7.65 11.08 0.11
CA TYR A 88 -7.36 10.81 -1.31
C TYR A 88 -7.20 9.33 -1.65
N ILE A 89 -7.37 8.41 -0.69
CA ILE A 89 -7.06 6.99 -0.90
C ILE A 89 -7.83 6.36 -2.08
N ASN A 90 -9.11 6.73 -2.23
CA ASN A 90 -9.94 6.26 -3.34
C ASN A 90 -9.48 6.87 -4.66
N SER A 91 -9.12 8.16 -4.67
CA SER A 91 -8.56 8.82 -5.84
C SER A 91 -7.24 8.16 -6.27
N PHE A 92 -6.33 7.86 -5.33
CA PHE A 92 -5.07 7.17 -5.63
C PHE A 92 -5.32 5.79 -6.22
N LYS A 93 -6.20 5.00 -5.59
CA LYS A 93 -6.59 3.69 -6.10
C LYS A 93 -7.13 3.77 -7.53
N ASN A 94 -8.04 4.70 -7.80
CA ASN A 94 -8.66 4.87 -9.10
C ASN A 94 -7.66 5.37 -10.15
N THR A 95 -6.85 6.38 -9.83
CA THR A 95 -5.80 6.89 -10.72
C THR A 95 -4.85 5.78 -11.11
N ILE A 96 -4.37 4.98 -10.14
CA ILE A 96 -3.41 3.91 -10.44
C ILE A 96 -4.04 2.86 -11.37
N LYS A 97 -5.27 2.45 -11.07
CA LYS A 97 -6.01 1.47 -11.87
C LYS A 97 -6.31 1.96 -13.28
N VAL A 98 -6.80 3.20 -13.42
CA VAL A 98 -7.23 3.77 -14.71
C VAL A 98 -6.04 4.14 -15.59
N LYS A 99 -5.02 4.81 -15.02
CA LYS A 99 -3.89 5.35 -15.79
C LYS A 99 -2.83 4.29 -16.10
N TYR A 100 -2.56 3.37 -15.16
CA TYR A 100 -1.47 2.41 -15.33
C TYR A 100 -1.92 0.95 -15.42
N GLY A 101 -3.22 0.65 -15.24
CA GLY A 101 -3.74 -0.71 -15.40
C GLY A 101 -3.30 -1.72 -14.33
N ALA A 102 -2.71 -1.25 -13.23
CA ALA A 102 -2.29 -2.12 -12.12
C ALA A 102 -3.40 -2.34 -11.09
N ASP A 103 -3.42 -3.53 -10.49
CA ASP A 103 -4.28 -3.81 -9.35
C ASP A 103 -3.78 -3.07 -8.11
N VAL A 104 -4.73 -2.59 -7.30
CA VAL A 104 -4.43 -1.80 -6.11
C VAL A 104 -5.16 -2.36 -4.91
N ILE A 105 -4.38 -2.66 -3.88
CA ILE A 105 -4.87 -3.19 -2.60
C ILE A 105 -4.61 -2.16 -1.51
N VAL A 106 -5.61 -1.93 -0.67
CA VAL A 106 -5.49 -1.03 0.47
C VAL A 106 -5.11 -1.86 1.70
N GLY A 107 -4.03 -1.46 2.36
CA GLY A 107 -3.48 -2.10 3.54
C GLY A 107 -2.20 -2.89 3.26
N THR A 108 -1.43 -3.12 4.34
CA THR A 108 -0.28 -4.02 4.37
C THR A 108 -0.38 -4.91 5.61
N HIS A 109 0.07 -4.43 6.77
CA HIS A 109 -0.04 -5.16 8.03
C HIS A 109 -1.42 -4.95 8.68
N PRO A 110 -1.85 -5.84 9.61
CA PRO A 110 -3.10 -5.67 10.34
C PRO A 110 -3.26 -4.30 11.00
N ILE A 111 -4.48 -3.79 11.00
CA ILE A 111 -4.83 -2.49 11.60
C ILE A 111 -5.01 -2.68 13.12
N PRO A 112 -4.30 -1.91 13.97
CA PRO A 112 -4.53 -1.97 15.41
C PRO A 112 -5.96 -1.55 15.79
N GLN A 113 -6.62 -2.32 16.65
CA GLN A 113 -8.02 -2.12 17.06
C GLN A 113 -8.35 -0.70 17.55
N LYS A 114 -7.38 -0.02 18.19
CA LYS A 114 -7.54 1.37 18.66
C LYS A 114 -7.95 2.35 17.55
N TYR A 115 -7.47 2.16 16.31
CA TYR A 115 -7.84 3.02 15.20
C TYR A 115 -9.28 2.81 14.77
N PHE A 116 -9.73 1.54 14.73
CA PHE A 116 -11.12 1.22 14.42
C PHE A 116 -12.08 1.83 15.44
N ASN A 117 -11.76 1.71 16.73
CA ASN A 117 -12.62 2.22 17.81
C ASN A 117 -12.81 3.74 17.70
N ILE A 118 -11.72 4.51 17.58
CA ILE A 118 -11.81 5.97 17.47
C ILE A 118 -12.48 6.41 16.15
N HIS A 119 -12.22 5.73 15.03
CA HIS A 119 -12.92 6.03 13.77
C HIS A 119 -14.42 5.84 13.88
N LYS A 120 -14.88 4.87 14.69
CA LYS A 120 -16.30 4.64 14.94
C LYS A 120 -16.94 5.71 15.82
N GLU A 121 -16.17 6.36 16.69
CA GLU A 121 -16.65 7.46 17.53
C GLU A 121 -16.70 8.81 16.79
N LEU A 122 -15.86 8.97 15.76
CA LEU A 122 -15.74 10.21 14.98
C LEU A 122 -16.65 10.27 13.74
N ASN A 123 -17.32 9.17 13.37
CA ASN A 123 -18.23 9.07 12.21
C ASN A 123 -19.62 8.60 12.66
#